data_AF-A0A7W2FXS8-F1
#
_entry.id   AF-A0A7W2FXS8-F1
#
_cell.length_a   1.000
_cell.length_b   1.000
_cell.length_c   1.000
_cell.angle_alpha   90.00
_cell.angle_beta   90.00
_cell.angle_gamma   90.00
#
_symmetry.space_group_name_H-M   'P 1'
#
loop_
_entity.id
_entity.type
_entity.pdbx_description
1 polymer ?
#
loop_
_entity_poly.entity_id
_entity_poly.type
_entity_poly.pdbx_seq_one_letter_code
_entity_poly.pdbx_strand_id
1 'polypeptide(L)'
;MKKLTIMFFVVFSINAMAQTLKDCSTCSTQTIQTDQIKDLSIDEIRILTNEIFARNGYVFENGRFQYYFEGKPWYKSKNDNKKVTFNNVEEQNIKLFQEKTKQLKSEQEELIKQLKQFKVLVIADNKAELKSKFNFFYENPKDDFESKYLKEVLKKIDFDDVNYYKNKGLHSLMTDNGFVKIVNELSIEGNNVTFSYNYMAMSEIIEDFNEFTDYHSESEFSYNWQFQFKNNKLKFIRLAIAG
;
A
#
# COMPACT_ATOMS: atom_id res chain seq x y z
N MET A 1 63.36 -16.57 21.13
CA MET A 1 61.94 -16.22 21.29
C MET A 1 61.19 -16.66 20.03
N LYS A 2 60.43 -17.77 20.09
CA LYS A 2 59.66 -18.29 18.94
C LYS A 2 58.40 -17.44 18.77
N LYS A 3 58.26 -16.75 17.63
CA LYS A 3 57.02 -16.03 17.29
C LYS A 3 55.96 -17.05 16.87
N LEU A 4 54.90 -17.14 17.66
CA LEU A 4 53.72 -17.95 17.39
C LEU A 4 52.77 -17.11 16.52
N THR A 5 52.64 -17.46 15.24
CA THR A 5 51.69 -16.80 14.33
C THR A 5 50.33 -17.46 14.50
N ILE A 6 49.39 -16.79 15.16
CA ILE A 6 48.00 -17.23 15.29
C ILE A 6 47.26 -16.82 14.02
N MET A 7 46.82 -17.81 13.25
CA MET A 7 46.00 -17.62 12.05
C MET A 7 44.53 -17.49 12.47
N PHE A 8 43.99 -16.26 12.41
CA PHE A 8 42.57 -15.99 12.64
C PHE A 8 41.76 -16.51 11.43
N PHE A 9 41.05 -17.62 11.61
CA PHE A 9 39.98 -18.03 10.70
C PHE A 9 38.74 -17.17 10.99
N VAL A 10 38.55 -16.13 10.19
CA VAL A 10 37.31 -15.36 10.17
C VAL A 10 36.24 -16.24 9.49
N VAL A 11 35.39 -16.88 10.29
CA VAL A 11 34.18 -17.53 9.80
C VAL A 11 33.18 -16.41 9.45
N PHE A 12 33.17 -15.99 8.19
CA PHE A 12 32.18 -15.07 7.67
C PHE A 12 30.87 -15.85 7.47
N SER A 13 30.02 -15.88 8.48
CA SER A 13 28.64 -16.34 8.34
C SER A 13 27.89 -15.34 7.46
N ILE A 14 27.89 -15.61 6.17
CA ILE A 14 27.06 -14.89 5.21
C ILE A 14 25.61 -15.26 5.53
N ASN A 15 24.92 -14.42 6.32
CA ASN A 15 23.47 -14.39 6.30
C ASN A 15 23.07 -13.90 4.91
N ALA A 16 23.01 -14.81 3.94
CA ALA A 16 22.46 -14.51 2.63
C ALA A 16 20.97 -14.23 2.83
N MET A 17 20.62 -12.96 3.02
CA MET A 17 19.23 -12.55 2.89
C MET A 17 18.81 -12.94 1.46
N ALA A 18 17.83 -13.82 1.36
CA ALA A 18 17.32 -14.23 0.07
C ALA A 18 16.84 -12.99 -0.69
N GLN A 19 17.37 -12.79 -1.90
CA GLN A 19 16.99 -11.65 -2.73
C GLN A 19 15.51 -11.75 -3.12
N THR A 20 14.79 -10.62 -3.09
CA THR A 20 13.40 -10.55 -3.55
C THR A 20 13.27 -11.10 -4.97
N LEU A 21 12.32 -12.00 -5.16
CA LEU A 21 12.06 -12.64 -6.46
C LEU A 21 11.56 -11.61 -7.47
N LYS A 22 12.17 -11.59 -8.66
CA LYS A 22 11.88 -10.62 -9.73
C LYS A 22 11.11 -11.21 -10.91
N ASP A 23 11.38 -12.46 -11.22
CA ASP A 23 10.78 -13.22 -12.32
C ASP A 23 10.74 -14.70 -11.95
N CYS A 24 10.17 -15.53 -12.83
CA CYS A 24 10.03 -16.96 -12.61
C CYS A 24 10.88 -17.82 -13.56
N SER A 25 12.03 -17.30 -14.01
CA SER A 25 12.97 -18.02 -14.87
C SER A 25 13.51 -19.32 -14.26
N THR A 26 13.59 -19.41 -12.95
CA THR A 26 14.04 -20.61 -12.22
C THR A 26 12.91 -21.36 -11.51
N CYS A 27 11.65 -20.89 -11.61
CA CYS A 27 10.52 -21.46 -10.88
C CYS A 27 10.18 -22.91 -11.30
N SER A 28 10.75 -23.42 -12.39
CA SER A 28 10.61 -24.82 -12.83
C SER A 28 11.61 -25.77 -12.17
N THR A 29 12.67 -25.27 -11.53
CA THR A 29 13.74 -26.08 -10.93
C THR A 29 14.06 -25.71 -9.48
N GLN A 30 13.58 -24.56 -9.01
CA GLN A 30 13.82 -24.06 -7.66
C GLN A 30 12.51 -23.76 -6.93
N THR A 31 12.39 -24.27 -5.70
CA THR A 31 11.30 -23.93 -4.79
C THR A 31 11.56 -22.54 -4.19
N ILE A 32 10.58 -21.64 -4.35
CA ILE A 32 10.62 -20.28 -3.83
C ILE A 32 10.42 -20.30 -2.31
N GLN A 33 11.20 -19.49 -1.61
CA GLN A 33 11.10 -19.32 -0.16
C GLN A 33 10.22 -18.11 0.18
N THR A 34 9.52 -18.17 1.31
CA THR A 34 8.64 -17.09 1.80
C THR A 34 9.36 -15.74 1.87
N ASP A 35 10.63 -15.72 2.27
CA ASP A 35 11.43 -14.50 2.36
C ASP A 35 11.64 -13.80 1.01
N GLN A 36 11.66 -14.55 -0.09
CA GLN A 36 11.84 -13.98 -1.43
C GLN A 36 10.60 -13.21 -1.91
N ILE A 37 9.44 -13.44 -1.30
CA ILE A 37 8.17 -12.82 -1.66
C ILE A 37 7.56 -11.99 -0.53
N LYS A 38 8.27 -11.80 0.58
CA LYS A 38 7.71 -11.17 1.79
C LYS A 38 7.22 -9.75 1.55
N ASP A 39 7.94 -8.98 0.72
CA ASP A 39 7.71 -7.56 0.43
C ASP A 39 6.94 -7.33 -0.88
N LEU A 40 6.57 -8.40 -1.59
CA LEU A 40 5.85 -8.30 -2.86
C LEU A 40 4.37 -8.00 -2.65
N SER A 41 3.85 -7.15 -3.52
CA SER A 41 2.43 -6.85 -3.63
C SER A 41 1.63 -7.97 -4.29
N ILE A 42 0.29 -7.92 -4.14
CA ILE A 42 -0.63 -8.84 -4.83
C ILE A 42 -0.42 -8.78 -6.36
N ASP A 43 -0.19 -7.59 -6.92
CA ASP A 43 0.03 -7.41 -8.35
C ASP A 43 1.33 -8.09 -8.82
N GLU A 44 2.41 -7.96 -8.04
CA GLU A 44 3.71 -8.58 -8.35
C GLU A 44 3.63 -10.10 -8.25
N ILE A 45 2.99 -10.64 -7.21
CA ILE A 45 2.77 -12.08 -7.05
C ILE A 45 1.90 -12.62 -8.19
N ARG A 46 0.88 -11.87 -8.63
CA ARG A 46 0.06 -12.24 -9.79
C ARG A 46 0.89 -12.32 -11.07
N ILE A 47 1.82 -11.38 -11.29
CA ILE A 47 2.73 -11.44 -12.45
C ILE A 47 3.64 -12.66 -12.36
N LEU A 48 4.24 -12.94 -11.20
CA LEU A 48 5.09 -14.13 -11.00
C LEU A 48 4.33 -15.43 -11.23
N THR A 49 3.10 -15.52 -10.71
CA THR A 49 2.21 -16.66 -10.92
C THR A 49 1.94 -16.83 -12.41
N ASN A 50 1.50 -15.77 -13.08
CA ASN A 50 1.21 -15.82 -14.51
C ASN A 50 2.47 -16.15 -15.35
N GLU A 51 3.66 -15.77 -14.90
CA GLU A 51 4.89 -16.14 -15.60
C GLU A 51 5.14 -17.66 -15.58
N ILE A 52 4.82 -18.37 -14.49
CA ILE A 52 4.86 -19.85 -14.46
C ILE A 52 3.92 -20.43 -15.52
N PHE A 53 2.70 -19.89 -15.61
CA PHE A 53 1.72 -20.30 -16.63
C PHE A 53 2.22 -20.01 -18.05
N ALA A 54 2.77 -18.81 -18.27
CA ALA A 54 3.30 -18.39 -19.56
C ALA A 54 4.48 -19.26 -20.02
N ARG A 55 5.40 -19.62 -19.11
CA ARG A 55 6.53 -20.52 -19.38
C ARG A 55 6.09 -21.92 -19.79
N ASN A 56 4.90 -22.33 -19.35
CA ASN A 56 4.27 -23.58 -19.75
C ASN A 56 3.34 -23.47 -20.96
N GLY A 57 3.30 -22.29 -21.61
CA GLY A 57 2.60 -22.03 -22.86
C GLY A 57 1.11 -21.73 -22.72
N TYR A 58 0.68 -21.24 -21.56
CA TYR A 58 -0.70 -20.81 -21.31
C TYR A 58 -1.08 -19.58 -22.15
N VAL A 59 -2.30 -19.58 -22.69
CA VAL A 59 -2.94 -18.49 -23.42
C VAL A 59 -3.88 -17.74 -22.48
N PHE A 60 -3.65 -16.45 -22.28
CA PHE A 60 -4.40 -15.62 -21.35
C PHE A 60 -5.65 -15.03 -22.02
N GLU A 61 -6.82 -15.17 -21.38
CA GLU A 61 -8.05 -14.50 -21.81
C GLU A 61 -7.98 -12.98 -21.60
N ASN A 62 -7.26 -12.54 -20.57
CA ASN A 62 -7.00 -11.13 -20.34
C ASN A 62 -5.97 -10.63 -21.36
N GLY A 63 -6.43 -9.85 -22.33
CA GLY A 63 -5.60 -9.31 -23.41
C GLY A 63 -4.37 -8.54 -22.95
N ARG A 64 -4.40 -7.90 -21.76
CA ARG A 64 -3.21 -7.22 -21.20
C ARG A 64 -2.11 -8.21 -20.81
N PHE A 65 -2.47 -9.34 -20.21
CA PHE A 65 -1.49 -10.38 -19.89
C PHE A 65 -1.00 -11.09 -21.14
N GLN A 66 -1.91 -11.39 -22.08
CA GLN A 66 -1.54 -12.01 -23.34
C GLN A 66 -0.50 -11.15 -24.08
N TYR A 67 -0.82 -9.87 -24.31
CA TYR A 67 0.10 -8.93 -24.96
C TYR A 67 1.44 -8.80 -24.22
N TYR A 68 1.40 -8.74 -22.88
CA TYR A 68 2.62 -8.65 -22.06
C TYR A 68 3.55 -9.86 -22.24
N PHE A 69 3.00 -11.08 -22.27
CA PHE A 69 3.79 -12.31 -22.42
C PHE A 69 4.18 -12.60 -23.86
N GLU A 70 3.37 -12.23 -24.85
CA GLU A 70 3.75 -12.28 -26.28
C GLU A 70 5.00 -11.44 -26.58
N GLY A 71 5.20 -10.34 -25.86
CA GLY A 71 6.43 -9.54 -25.94
C GLY A 71 7.67 -10.21 -25.35
N LYS A 72 7.57 -11.40 -24.74
CA LYS A 72 8.71 -12.12 -24.15
C LYS A 72 9.27 -13.13 -25.16
N PRO A 73 10.58 -13.08 -25.47
CA PRO A 73 11.18 -13.94 -26.50
C PRO A 73 11.12 -15.44 -26.17
N TRP A 74 10.97 -15.79 -24.89
CA TRP A 74 10.87 -17.17 -24.41
C TRP A 74 9.43 -17.70 -24.40
N TYR A 75 8.40 -16.86 -24.57
CA TYR A 75 7.01 -17.28 -24.50
C TYR A 75 6.58 -17.99 -25.79
N LYS A 76 5.98 -19.17 -25.65
CA LYS A 76 5.43 -19.94 -26.76
C LYS A 76 4.10 -20.55 -26.35
N SER A 77 3.01 -20.04 -26.93
CA SER A 77 1.66 -20.58 -26.72
C SER A 77 1.56 -22.04 -27.17
N LYS A 78 0.87 -22.88 -26.39
CA LYS A 78 0.46 -24.24 -26.78
C LYS A 78 -0.84 -24.27 -27.60
N ASN A 79 -1.52 -23.13 -27.76
CA ASN A 79 -2.82 -22.96 -28.42
C ASN A 79 -3.95 -23.85 -27.86
N ASP A 80 -3.73 -24.45 -26.70
CA ASP A 80 -4.68 -25.27 -25.95
C ASP A 80 -4.25 -25.34 -24.49
N ASN A 81 -4.97 -24.61 -23.62
CA ASN A 81 -4.66 -24.54 -22.19
C ASN A 81 -4.80 -25.89 -21.48
N LYS A 82 -5.51 -26.88 -22.06
CA LYS A 82 -5.59 -28.24 -21.49
C LYS A 82 -4.27 -29.01 -21.57
N LYS A 83 -3.33 -28.56 -22.40
CA LYS A 83 -1.97 -29.13 -22.54
C LYS A 83 -0.94 -28.45 -21.64
N VAL A 84 -1.37 -27.48 -20.84
CA VAL A 84 -0.52 -26.83 -19.83
C VAL A 84 -0.48 -27.76 -18.63
N THR A 85 0.73 -28.18 -18.27
CA THR A 85 1.01 -29.06 -17.13
C THR A 85 2.11 -28.41 -16.33
N PHE A 86 2.07 -28.57 -15.01
CA PHE A 86 3.08 -28.07 -14.11
C PHE A 86 3.86 -29.24 -13.51
N ASN A 87 5.14 -29.05 -13.25
CA ASN A 87 5.90 -30.02 -12.49
C ASN A 87 5.71 -29.79 -10.97
N ASN A 88 6.18 -30.73 -10.15
CA ASN A 88 6.01 -30.68 -8.70
C ASN A 88 6.57 -29.39 -8.06
N VAL A 89 7.66 -28.83 -8.59
CA VAL A 89 8.26 -27.59 -8.09
C VAL A 89 7.38 -26.38 -8.43
N GLU A 90 6.87 -26.33 -9.65
CA GLU A 90 5.95 -25.26 -10.09
C GLU A 90 4.63 -25.29 -9.31
N GLU A 91 4.07 -26.48 -9.07
CA GLU A 91 2.86 -26.64 -8.26
C GLU A 91 3.07 -26.12 -6.82
N GLN A 92 4.21 -26.43 -6.21
CA GLN A 92 4.58 -25.90 -4.90
C GLN A 92 4.69 -24.36 -4.91
N ASN A 93 5.33 -23.80 -5.92
CA ASN A 93 5.50 -22.35 -6.07
C ASN A 93 4.17 -21.63 -6.31
N ILE A 94 3.31 -22.18 -7.16
CA ILE A 94 1.95 -21.66 -7.41
C ILE A 94 1.15 -21.66 -6.10
N LYS A 95 1.20 -22.75 -5.33
CA LYS A 95 0.51 -22.83 -4.03
C LYS A 95 1.02 -21.77 -3.05
N LEU A 96 2.33 -21.57 -2.94
CA LEU A 96 2.91 -20.52 -2.10
C LEU A 96 2.42 -19.12 -2.51
N PHE A 97 2.39 -18.83 -3.81
CA PHE A 97 1.89 -17.54 -4.33
C PHE A 97 0.39 -17.34 -4.06
N GLN A 98 -0.43 -18.39 -4.17
CA GLN A 98 -1.85 -18.36 -3.84
C GLN A 98 -2.07 -18.08 -2.35
N GLU A 99 -1.33 -18.75 -1.48
CA GLU A 99 -1.40 -18.55 -0.02
C GLU A 99 -1.00 -17.13 0.37
N LYS A 100 0.12 -16.62 -0.15
CA LYS A 100 0.56 -15.25 0.08
C LYS A 100 -0.45 -14.22 -0.46
N THR A 101 -1.02 -14.46 -1.64
CA THR A 101 -2.07 -13.58 -2.20
C THR A 101 -3.30 -13.54 -1.30
N LYS A 102 -3.75 -14.69 -0.81
CA LYS A 102 -4.89 -14.78 0.12
C LYS A 102 -4.59 -14.05 1.43
N GLN A 103 -3.39 -14.20 1.96
CA GLN A 103 -2.94 -13.49 3.16
C GLN A 103 -3.02 -11.97 2.96
N LEU A 104 -2.38 -11.44 1.89
CA LEU A 104 -2.35 -10.00 1.62
C LEU A 104 -3.76 -9.41 1.43
N LYS A 105 -4.67 -10.14 0.75
CA LYS A 105 -6.07 -9.73 0.62
C LYS A 105 -6.78 -9.66 1.97
N SER A 106 -6.60 -10.68 2.82
CA SER A 106 -7.17 -10.65 4.17
C SER A 106 -6.62 -9.51 5.02
N GLU A 107 -5.34 -9.16 4.86
CA GLU A 107 -4.72 -8.03 5.56
C GLU A 107 -5.31 -6.69 5.09
N GLN A 108 -5.52 -6.52 3.77
CA GLN A 108 -6.21 -5.35 3.21
C GLN A 108 -7.65 -5.23 3.72
N GLU A 109 -8.42 -6.32 3.71
CA GLU A 109 -9.80 -6.35 4.22
C GLU A 109 -9.88 -5.97 5.69
N GLU A 110 -8.97 -6.49 6.52
CA GLU A 110 -8.92 -6.17 7.95
C GLU A 110 -8.50 -4.71 8.20
N LEU A 111 -7.57 -4.17 7.41
CA LEU A 111 -7.22 -2.75 7.46
C LEU A 111 -8.45 -1.87 7.16
N ILE A 112 -9.15 -2.12 6.05
CA ILE A 112 -10.34 -1.34 5.67
C ILE A 112 -11.41 -1.40 6.75
N LYS A 113 -11.66 -2.59 7.32
CA LYS A 113 -12.59 -2.76 8.45
C LYS A 113 -12.19 -1.91 9.67
N GLN A 114 -10.91 -1.88 10.03
CA GLN A 114 -10.41 -1.06 11.14
C GLN A 114 -10.52 0.44 10.86
N LEU A 115 -10.27 0.88 9.62
CA LEU A 115 -10.46 2.28 9.22
C LEU A 115 -11.94 2.70 9.30
N LYS A 116 -12.87 1.83 8.90
CA LYS A 116 -14.32 2.06 9.09
C LYS A 116 -14.70 2.16 10.56
N GLN A 117 -14.16 1.29 11.42
CA GLN A 117 -14.39 1.37 12.87
C GLN A 117 -13.80 2.67 13.46
N PHE A 118 -12.61 3.06 13.03
CA PHE A 118 -11.98 4.32 13.43
C PHE A 118 -12.88 5.51 13.06
N LYS A 119 -13.39 5.58 11.82
CA LYS A 119 -14.36 6.61 11.39
C LYS A 119 -15.55 6.70 12.33
N VAL A 120 -16.22 5.58 12.61
CA VAL A 120 -17.40 5.57 13.50
C VAL A 120 -17.07 6.17 14.87
N LEU A 121 -15.93 5.81 15.45
CA LEU A 121 -15.54 6.26 16.78
C LEU A 121 -15.10 7.73 16.82
N VAL A 122 -14.44 8.24 15.78
CA VAL A 122 -14.13 9.68 15.65
C VAL A 122 -15.42 10.49 15.51
N ILE A 123 -16.35 10.06 14.65
CA ILE A 123 -17.63 10.76 14.47
C ILE A 123 -18.45 10.78 15.76
N ALA A 124 -18.40 9.71 16.57
CA ALA A 124 -19.09 9.62 17.85
C ALA A 124 -18.33 10.29 19.03
N ASP A 125 -17.17 10.88 18.78
CA ASP A 125 -16.28 11.44 19.82
C ASP A 125 -15.95 10.46 20.98
N ASN A 126 -15.89 9.15 20.68
CA ASN A 126 -15.62 8.13 21.69
C ASN A 126 -14.11 8.01 21.98
N LYS A 127 -13.58 9.01 22.70
CA LYS A 127 -12.15 9.15 23.02
C LYS A 127 -11.58 7.95 23.77
N ALA A 128 -12.36 7.33 24.66
CA ALA A 128 -11.91 6.19 25.44
C ALA A 128 -11.62 4.97 24.55
N GLU A 129 -12.50 4.67 23.61
CA GLU A 129 -12.36 3.54 22.70
C GLU A 129 -11.34 3.81 21.58
N LEU A 130 -11.25 5.05 21.11
CA LEU A 130 -10.18 5.48 20.20
C LEU A 130 -8.79 5.24 20.80
N LYS A 131 -8.61 5.60 22.07
CA LYS A 131 -7.36 5.36 22.81
C LYS A 131 -7.09 3.86 22.98
N SER A 132 -8.08 3.08 23.38
CA SER A 132 -7.88 1.65 23.67
C SER A 132 -7.62 0.80 22.42
N LYS A 133 -8.33 1.08 21.32
CA LYS A 133 -8.24 0.29 20.08
C LYS A 133 -7.11 0.75 19.16
N PHE A 134 -6.96 2.07 18.98
CA PHE A 134 -6.07 2.64 17.98
C PHE A 134 -4.89 3.39 18.58
N ASN A 135 -4.77 3.48 19.90
CA ASN A 135 -3.81 4.38 20.57
C ASN A 135 -3.98 5.85 20.12
N PHE A 136 -5.20 6.23 19.70
CA PHE A 136 -5.47 7.56 19.17
C PHE A 136 -5.83 8.54 20.27
N PHE A 137 -5.31 9.75 20.16
CA PHE A 137 -5.68 10.93 20.93
C PHE A 137 -5.45 12.17 20.04
N TYR A 138 -6.26 13.20 20.24
CA TYR A 138 -6.02 14.49 19.60
C TYR A 138 -4.79 15.14 20.24
N GLU A 139 -3.81 15.53 19.44
CA GLU A 139 -2.56 16.11 19.93
C GLU A 139 -2.75 17.57 20.40
N ASN A 140 -3.72 18.27 19.80
CA ASN A 140 -4.12 19.62 20.17
C ASN A 140 -5.56 19.63 20.72
N PRO A 141 -5.83 19.05 21.92
CA PRO A 141 -7.19 18.83 22.41
C PRO A 141 -7.96 20.10 22.80
N LYS A 142 -7.29 21.26 22.85
CA LYS A 142 -7.91 22.58 23.07
C LYS A 142 -8.25 23.29 21.76
N ASP A 143 -7.77 22.76 20.64
CA ASP A 143 -8.01 23.26 19.31
C ASP A 143 -9.10 22.42 18.63
N ASP A 144 -10.26 23.02 18.44
CA ASP A 144 -11.38 22.36 17.78
C ASP A 144 -11.11 22.09 16.27
N PHE A 145 -10.09 22.73 15.68
CA PHE A 145 -9.73 22.54 14.28
C PHE A 145 -9.25 21.11 13.98
N GLU A 146 -8.41 20.52 14.83
CA GLU A 146 -7.90 19.15 14.59
C GLU A 146 -9.08 18.16 14.48
N SER A 147 -9.99 18.18 15.46
CA SER A 147 -11.16 17.29 15.45
C SER A 147 -12.09 17.59 14.28
N LYS A 148 -12.33 18.87 13.97
CA LYS A 148 -13.15 19.31 12.84
C LYS A 148 -12.62 18.77 11.51
N TYR A 149 -11.34 18.98 11.22
CA TYR A 149 -10.73 18.57 9.96
C TYR A 149 -10.64 17.05 9.81
N LEU A 150 -10.29 16.32 10.88
CA LEU A 150 -10.30 14.85 10.84
C LEU A 150 -11.69 14.30 10.53
N LYS A 151 -12.73 14.84 11.19
CA LYS A 151 -14.13 14.46 10.92
C LYS A 151 -14.54 14.80 9.48
N GLU A 152 -14.09 15.91 8.93
CA GLU A 152 -14.34 16.27 7.53
C GLU A 152 -13.74 15.23 6.57
N VAL A 153 -12.45 14.93 6.72
CA VAL A 153 -11.76 13.92 5.91
C VAL A 153 -12.52 12.60 5.98
N LEU A 154 -12.77 12.09 7.19
CA LEU A 154 -13.42 10.79 7.38
C LEU A 154 -14.85 10.76 6.81
N LYS A 155 -15.59 11.86 6.79
CA LYS A 155 -16.91 11.92 6.14
C LYS A 155 -16.82 11.81 4.61
N LYS A 156 -15.81 12.42 4.01
CA LYS A 156 -15.60 12.48 2.54
C LYS A 156 -14.96 11.22 1.95
N ILE A 157 -14.15 10.49 2.72
CA ILE A 157 -13.54 9.24 2.25
C ILE A 157 -14.58 8.12 2.15
N ASP A 158 -14.67 7.50 0.97
CA ASP A 158 -15.30 6.21 0.76
C ASP A 158 -14.26 5.09 0.89
N PHE A 159 -14.37 4.30 1.96
CA PHE A 159 -13.45 3.20 2.21
C PHE A 159 -13.69 1.99 1.30
N ASP A 160 -14.86 1.90 0.67
CA ASP A 160 -15.18 0.82 -0.27
C ASP A 160 -14.62 1.08 -1.68
N ASP A 161 -14.23 2.33 -1.98
CA ASP A 161 -13.60 2.74 -3.24
C ASP A 161 -12.08 2.98 -3.13
N VAL A 162 -11.43 2.35 -2.13
CA VAL A 162 -9.97 2.38 -2.03
C VAL A 162 -9.39 1.30 -2.94
N ASN A 163 -8.82 1.74 -4.06
CA ASN A 163 -8.15 0.86 -5.01
C ASN A 163 -6.64 0.82 -4.77
N TYR A 164 -6.03 -0.35 -5.01
CA TYR A 164 -4.60 -0.56 -4.82
C TYR A 164 -3.87 -0.71 -6.15
N TYR A 165 -2.69 -0.10 -6.22
CA TYR A 165 -1.66 -0.38 -7.22
C TYR A 165 -0.38 -0.76 -6.50
N LYS A 166 0.04 -2.03 -6.65
CA LYS A 166 1.09 -2.62 -5.83
C LYS A 166 0.79 -2.46 -4.33
N ASN A 167 1.69 -1.84 -3.58
CA ASN A 167 1.56 -1.59 -2.14
C ASN A 167 0.99 -0.20 -1.83
N LYS A 168 0.41 0.49 -2.82
CA LYS A 168 -0.16 1.84 -2.65
C LYS A 168 -1.66 1.81 -2.81
N GLY A 169 -2.39 2.29 -1.81
CA GLY A 169 -3.83 2.52 -1.86
C GLY A 169 -4.13 4.02 -1.76
N LEU A 170 -5.17 4.48 -2.43
CA LEU A 170 -5.54 5.90 -2.44
C LEU A 170 -7.06 6.08 -2.57
N HIS A 171 -7.60 7.02 -1.81
CA HIS A 171 -8.86 7.67 -2.10
C HIS A 171 -8.69 9.16 -1.80
N SER A 172 -8.94 10.03 -2.77
CA SER A 172 -8.68 11.47 -2.65
C SER A 172 -9.84 12.25 -3.26
N LEU A 173 -10.33 13.27 -2.54
CA LEU A 173 -11.39 14.16 -2.98
C LEU A 173 -10.92 15.61 -2.88
N MET A 174 -10.85 16.28 -4.03
CA MET A 174 -10.67 17.73 -4.10
C MET A 174 -12.04 18.41 -4.15
N THR A 175 -12.24 19.42 -3.31
CA THR A 175 -13.39 20.33 -3.38
C THR A 175 -12.88 21.72 -3.68
N ASP A 176 -13.37 22.31 -4.77
CA ASP A 176 -13.24 23.73 -5.06
C ASP A 176 -14.60 24.40 -4.79
N ASN A 177 -14.66 25.37 -3.88
CA ASN A 177 -15.89 26.07 -3.52
C ASN A 177 -16.01 27.47 -4.16
N GLY A 178 -15.16 27.79 -5.15
CA GLY A 178 -15.08 29.12 -5.76
C GLY A 178 -14.14 30.09 -5.04
N PHE A 179 -13.66 29.73 -3.83
CA PHE A 179 -12.65 30.48 -3.10
C PHE A 179 -11.37 29.69 -2.89
N VAL A 180 -11.48 28.41 -2.54
CA VAL A 180 -10.34 27.57 -2.17
C VAL A 180 -10.52 26.13 -2.60
N LYS A 181 -9.39 25.50 -2.91
CA LYS A 181 -9.26 24.07 -3.13
C LYS A 181 -8.83 23.37 -1.86
N ILE A 182 -9.65 22.42 -1.42
CA ILE A 182 -9.38 21.58 -0.25
C ILE A 182 -9.29 20.13 -0.72
N VAL A 183 -8.21 19.45 -0.37
CA VAL A 183 -8.03 18.02 -0.64
C VAL A 183 -8.19 17.21 0.64
N ASN A 184 -9.13 16.27 0.62
CA ASN A 184 -9.36 15.29 1.68
C ASN A 184 -8.91 13.92 1.17
N GLU A 185 -7.95 13.30 1.85
CA GLU A 185 -7.28 12.11 1.31
C GLU A 185 -7.09 11.02 2.36
N LEU A 186 -7.19 9.77 1.91
CA LEU A 186 -6.65 8.59 2.54
C LEU A 186 -5.56 8.03 1.63
N SER A 187 -4.33 7.96 2.13
CA SER A 187 -3.21 7.31 1.44
C SER A 187 -2.69 6.13 2.25
N ILE A 188 -2.40 5.03 1.58
CA ILE A 188 -1.85 3.80 2.16
C ILE A 188 -0.58 3.47 1.39
N GLU A 189 0.55 3.35 2.10
CA GLU A 189 1.83 2.94 1.50
C GLU A 189 2.48 1.84 2.34
N GLY A 190 2.36 0.60 1.85
CA GLY A 190 2.71 -0.60 2.60
C GLY A 190 1.92 -0.66 3.90
N ASN A 191 2.62 -0.50 5.03
CA ASN A 191 2.03 -0.54 6.36
C ASN A 191 1.68 0.84 6.91
N ASN A 192 1.98 1.93 6.19
CA ASN A 192 1.70 3.28 6.64
C ASN A 192 0.36 3.73 6.07
N VAL A 193 -0.44 4.39 6.90
CA VAL A 193 -1.75 4.94 6.52
C VAL A 193 -1.80 6.39 6.95
N THR A 194 -2.21 7.28 6.06
CA THR A 194 -2.30 8.71 6.36
C THR A 194 -3.68 9.22 5.94
N PHE A 195 -4.36 9.88 6.87
CA PHE A 195 -5.47 10.76 6.53
C PHE A 195 -4.94 12.19 6.40
N SER A 196 -5.32 12.88 5.34
CA SER A 196 -4.85 14.24 5.09
C SER A 196 -6.01 15.19 4.83
N TYR A 197 -5.97 16.34 5.51
CA TYR A 197 -6.73 17.53 5.17
C TYR A 197 -5.73 18.56 4.65
N ASN A 198 -5.81 18.92 3.37
CA ASN A 198 -4.94 19.93 2.77
C ASN A 198 -5.78 21.11 2.32
N TYR A 199 -5.55 22.25 2.94
CA TYR A 199 -6.01 23.55 2.50
C TYR A 199 -4.94 24.11 1.58
N MET A 200 -5.10 23.88 0.28
CA MET A 200 -4.01 24.08 -0.68
C MET A 200 -4.02 25.51 -1.20
N ALA A 201 -4.72 25.73 -2.31
CA ALA A 201 -4.55 26.91 -3.13
C ALA A 201 -5.89 27.56 -3.45
N MET A 202 -5.82 28.75 -4.03
CA MET A 202 -7.00 29.49 -4.46
C MET A 202 -7.80 28.72 -5.52
N SER A 203 -9.10 29.04 -5.59
CA SER A 203 -10.00 28.46 -6.59
C SER A 203 -9.50 28.69 -8.02
N GLU A 204 -9.89 27.78 -8.91
CA GLU A 204 -9.67 27.92 -10.36
C GLU A 204 -10.27 29.20 -10.97
N ILE A 205 -11.29 29.79 -10.34
CA ILE A 205 -12.00 30.97 -10.87
C ILE A 205 -11.49 32.31 -10.36
N ILE A 206 -10.52 32.31 -9.43
CA ILE A 206 -9.94 33.57 -8.95
C ILE A 206 -8.62 33.79 -9.70
N GLU A 207 -8.62 34.79 -10.58
CA GLU A 207 -7.48 35.11 -11.45
C GLU A 207 -6.36 35.81 -10.68
N ASP A 208 -6.69 36.73 -9.76
CA ASP A 208 -5.74 37.51 -8.96
C ASP A 208 -6.39 38.03 -7.66
N PHE A 209 -5.56 38.41 -6.68
CA PHE A 209 -5.99 39.14 -5.47
C PHE A 209 -6.27 40.61 -5.80
N ASN A 210 -7.44 40.88 -6.38
CA ASN A 210 -7.89 42.23 -6.74
C ASN A 210 -9.13 42.67 -5.93
N GLU A 211 -9.66 43.85 -6.24
CA GLU A 211 -10.83 44.44 -5.56
C GLU A 211 -12.13 43.63 -5.68
N PHE A 212 -12.14 42.56 -6.49
CA PHE A 212 -13.31 41.69 -6.70
C PHE A 212 -13.28 40.43 -5.83
N THR A 213 -12.23 40.20 -5.03
CA THR A 213 -12.17 39.10 -4.07
C THR A 213 -12.07 39.59 -2.62
N ASP A 214 -13.14 39.35 -1.85
CA ASP A 214 -13.14 39.55 -0.39
C ASP A 214 -12.35 38.43 0.35
N TYR A 215 -11.89 37.43 -0.39
CA TYR A 215 -11.19 36.27 0.13
C TYR A 215 -9.67 36.47 0.07
N HIS A 216 -9.07 36.67 1.25
CA HIS A 216 -7.64 36.99 1.43
C HIS A 216 -6.85 35.84 2.05
N SER A 217 -7.31 34.58 1.92
CA SER A 217 -6.59 33.46 2.52
C SER A 217 -5.36 33.12 1.68
N GLU A 218 -4.22 33.70 2.02
CA GLU A 218 -2.90 33.32 1.51
C GLU A 218 -2.31 32.08 2.22
N SER A 219 -2.94 31.61 3.31
CA SER A 219 -2.42 30.50 4.09
C SER A 219 -2.77 29.16 3.45
N GLU A 220 -1.75 28.44 2.99
CA GLU A 220 -1.83 27.02 2.71
C GLU A 220 -1.47 26.24 3.98
N PHE A 221 -2.22 25.21 4.35
CA PHE A 221 -1.86 24.36 5.48
C PHE A 221 -2.38 22.94 5.31
N SER A 222 -1.78 22.00 6.04
CA SER A 222 -2.19 20.61 6.03
C SER A 222 -2.14 19.98 7.42
N TYR A 223 -3.08 19.07 7.66
CA TYR A 223 -3.11 18.16 8.80
C TYR A 223 -3.01 16.73 8.28
N ASN A 224 -2.01 15.99 8.78
CA ASN A 224 -1.72 14.62 8.35
C ASN A 224 -1.72 13.69 9.57
N TRP A 225 -2.79 12.92 9.74
CA TRP A 225 -2.88 11.91 10.80
C TRP A 225 -2.27 10.61 10.33
N GLN A 226 -1.13 10.25 10.91
CA GLN A 226 -0.32 9.11 10.51
C GLN A 226 -0.58 7.90 11.40
N PHE A 227 -0.80 6.76 10.77
CA PHE A 227 -1.04 5.47 11.40
C PHE A 227 -0.10 4.42 10.82
N GLN A 228 0.07 3.34 11.56
CA GLN A 228 0.77 2.14 11.11
C GLN A 228 -0.13 0.92 11.31
N PHE A 229 -0.24 0.09 10.27
CA PHE A 229 -0.92 -1.20 10.29
C PHE A 229 0.11 -2.33 10.32
N LYS A 230 0.21 -3.03 11.45
CA LYS A 230 1.11 -4.19 11.61
C LYS A 230 0.45 -5.23 12.48
N ASN A 231 0.67 -6.52 12.16
CA ASN A 231 0.11 -7.64 12.90
C ASN A 231 -1.42 -7.51 13.08
N ASN A 232 -2.12 -7.16 12.00
CA ASN A 232 -3.58 -6.91 11.97
C ASN A 232 -4.06 -5.87 13.00
N LYS A 233 -3.25 -4.86 13.30
CA LYS A 233 -3.60 -3.77 14.21
C LYS A 233 -3.20 -2.43 13.61
N LEU A 234 -4.18 -1.55 13.44
CA LEU A 234 -3.99 -0.15 13.10
C LEU A 234 -3.70 0.65 14.37
N LYS A 235 -2.61 1.41 14.38
CA LYS A 235 -2.24 2.27 15.50
C LYS A 235 -1.89 3.66 15.03
N PHE A 236 -2.41 4.66 15.72
CA PHE A 236 -2.03 6.05 15.57
C PHE A 236 -0.56 6.24 15.98
N ILE A 237 0.16 7.00 15.18
CA ILE A 237 1.56 7.34 15.37
C ILE A 237 1.70 8.79 15.80
N ARG A 238 1.18 9.72 14.99
CA ARG A 238 1.22 11.16 15.26
C ARG A 238 0.32 11.96 14.33
N LEU A 239 0.08 13.21 14.68
CA LEU A 239 -0.36 14.27 13.79
C LEU A 239 0.86 15.05 13.28
N ALA A 240 0.95 15.27 11.98
CA ALA A 240 1.91 16.18 11.36
C ALA A 240 1.17 17.35 10.72
N ILE A 241 1.52 18.58 11.14
CA ILE A 241 0.94 19.82 10.62
C ILE A 241 2.02 20.55 9.81
N ALA A 242 1.65 21.08 8.65
CA ALA A 242 2.49 21.95 7.84
C ALA A 242 1.67 23.17 7.39
N GLY A 243 2.32 24.31 7.20
CA GLY A 243 1.74 25.57 6.72
C GLY A 243 2.77 26.68 6.77
#